data_AF-A0A7Y9HMN1-F1
#
_entry.id   AF-A0A7Y9HMN1-F1
#
_cell.length_a   1.000
_cell.length_b   1.000
_cell.length_c   1.000
_cell.angle_alpha   90.00
_cell.angle_beta   90.00
_cell.angle_gamma   90.00
#
_symmetry.space_group_name_H-M   'P 1'
#
loop_
_entity.id
_entity.type
_entity.pdbx_description
1 polymer ?
#
loop_
_entity_poly.entity_id
_entity_poly.type
_entity_poly.pdbx_seq_one_letter_code
_entity_poly.pdbx_strand_id
1 'polypeptide(L)'
;MNGLDEDQWQTLRTRLEHARAALLSQLADDLDRGTDLRLPQPHVAEASPADNASQRTLHAAVHEAATLTARQLDIVRHALAKFGDHSYGLCERCGEAIGYSRLNARPEARLCINCQTRLEQKVR
;
A
#
# COMPACT_ATOMS: atom_id res chain seq x y z
N MET A 1 -8.29 -24.85 -10.93
CA MET A 1 -7.64 -24.61 -9.62
C MET A 1 -6.32 -23.90 -9.91
N ASN A 2 -6.06 -22.77 -9.27
CA ASN A 2 -5.00 -21.80 -9.62
C ASN A 2 -3.56 -22.28 -9.33
N GLY A 3 -3.34 -23.59 -9.22
CA GLY A 3 -2.05 -24.21 -8.94
C GLY A 3 -1.48 -23.90 -7.55
N LEU A 4 -2.28 -23.31 -6.65
CA LEU A 4 -1.91 -22.99 -5.28
C LEU A 4 -2.44 -24.09 -4.34
N ASP A 5 -1.59 -24.52 -3.42
CA ASP A 5 -1.97 -25.40 -2.32
C ASP A 5 -2.75 -24.62 -1.24
N GLU A 6 -3.55 -25.31 -0.43
CA GLU A 6 -4.33 -24.69 0.65
C GLU A 6 -3.40 -24.02 1.68
N ASP A 7 -2.28 -24.67 2.03
CA ASP A 7 -1.28 -24.11 2.93
C ASP A 7 -0.65 -22.83 2.36
N GLN A 8 -0.36 -22.82 1.05
CA GLN A 8 0.17 -21.64 0.36
C GLN A 8 -0.86 -20.51 0.36
N TRP A 9 -2.13 -20.83 0.16
CA TRP A 9 -3.24 -19.89 0.16
C TRP A 9 -3.38 -19.20 1.52
N GLN A 10 -3.43 -19.99 2.61
CA GLN A 10 -3.54 -19.46 3.97
C GLN A 10 -2.31 -18.65 4.37
N THR A 11 -1.11 -19.09 3.96
CA THR A 11 0.14 -18.36 4.23
C THR A 11 0.12 -16.98 3.57
N LEU A 12 -0.26 -16.91 2.29
CA LEU A 12 -0.33 -15.64 1.54
C LEU A 12 -1.41 -14.71 2.10
N ARG A 13 -2.58 -15.27 2.45
CA ARG A 13 -3.66 -14.52 3.09
C ARG A 13 -3.20 -13.88 4.41
N THR A 14 -2.60 -14.69 5.28
CA THR A 14 -2.09 -14.23 6.58
C THR A 14 -1.07 -13.11 6.40
N ARG A 15 -0.14 -13.25 5.46
CA ARG A 15 0.83 -12.18 5.13
C ARG A 15 0.16 -10.87 4.70
N LEU A 16 -0.87 -10.94 3.86
CA LEU A 16 -1.63 -9.76 3.44
C LEU A 16 -2.44 -9.14 4.60
N GLU A 17 -3.01 -9.95 5.48
CA GLU A 17 -3.73 -9.46 6.67
C GLU A 17 -2.78 -8.74 7.64
N HIS A 18 -1.58 -9.28 7.89
CA HIS A 18 -0.54 -8.60 8.66
C HIS A 18 -0.08 -7.31 7.99
N ALA A 19 0.15 -7.32 6.67
CA ALA A 19 0.52 -6.11 5.93
C ALA A 19 -0.57 -5.04 6.03
N ARG A 20 -1.85 -5.42 5.93
CA ARG A 20 -2.99 -4.52 6.10
C ARG A 20 -3.00 -3.89 7.50
N ALA A 21 -2.81 -4.69 8.54
CA ALA A 21 -2.79 -4.21 9.91
C ALA A 21 -1.63 -3.21 10.14
N ALA A 22 -0.44 -3.51 9.63
CA ALA A 22 0.72 -2.62 9.70
C ALA A 22 0.47 -1.29 8.98
N LEU A 23 -0.09 -1.32 7.77
CA LEU A 23 -0.41 -0.12 7.00
C LEU A 23 -1.49 0.74 7.66
N LEU A 24 -2.48 0.12 8.31
CA LEU A 24 -3.49 0.85 9.09
C LEU A 24 -2.87 1.57 10.29
N SER A 25 -1.98 0.90 11.03
CA SER A 25 -1.25 1.53 12.13
C SER A 25 -0.40 2.69 11.64
N GLN A 26 0.36 2.49 10.56
CA GLN A 26 1.19 3.54 9.98
C GLN A 26 0.37 4.74 9.51
N LEU A 27 -0.78 4.51 8.89
CA LEU A 27 -1.67 5.58 8.45
C LEU A 27 -2.23 6.37 9.64
N ALA A 28 -2.57 5.70 10.75
CA ALA A 28 -2.99 6.38 11.97
C ALA A 28 -1.86 7.27 12.52
N ASP A 29 -0.63 6.75 12.60
CA ASP A 29 0.54 7.50 13.07
C ASP A 29 0.85 8.72 12.16
N ASP A 30 0.70 8.58 10.85
CA ASP A 30 0.91 9.67 9.89
C ASP A 30 -0.14 10.79 10.06
N LEU A 31 -1.40 10.43 10.33
CA LEU A 31 -2.48 11.39 10.57
C LEU A 31 -2.33 12.11 11.92
N ASP A 32 -1.91 11.40 12.97
CA ASP A 32 -1.65 11.99 14.29
C ASP A 32 -0.49 12.99 14.20
N ARG A 33 0.62 12.62 13.53
CA ARG A 33 1.75 13.55 13.27
C ARG A 33 1.31 14.79 12.49
N GLY A 34 0.45 14.64 11.50
CA GLY A 34 -0.09 15.78 10.75
C GLY A 34 -0.93 16.71 11.63
N THR A 35 -1.64 16.15 12.61
CA THR A 35 -2.46 16.90 13.56
C THR A 35 -1.60 17.69 14.55
N ASP A 36 -0.54 17.08 15.10
CA ASP A 36 0.40 17.74 16.00
C ASP A 36 1.11 18.93 15.35
N LEU A 37 1.50 18.79 14.08
CA LEU A 37 2.10 19.89 13.33
C LEU A 37 1.11 21.05 13.09
N ARG A 38 -0.21 20.78 13.11
CA ARG A 38 -1.26 21.79 12.79
C ARG A 38 -1.57 22.70 13.98
N LEU A 39 -1.36 22.21 15.20
CA LEU A 39 -1.67 22.97 16.40
C LEU A 39 -0.64 24.09 16.61
N PRO A 40 -1.09 25.35 16.85
CA PRO A 40 -0.17 26.41 17.26
C PRO A 40 0.51 25.98 18.55
N GLN A 41 1.84 25.87 18.55
CA GLN A 41 2.55 25.56 19.78
C GLN A 41 2.30 26.71 20.78
N PRO A 42 1.82 26.43 22.01
CA PRO A 42 1.33 27.46 22.93
C PRO A 42 2.41 28.44 23.45
N HIS A 43 3.66 28.34 22.96
CA HIS A 43 4.80 29.13 23.42
C HIS A 43 5.63 29.80 22.31
N VAL A 44 5.23 29.75 21.03
CA VAL A 44 5.94 30.49 19.97
C VAL A 44 5.35 31.88 19.79
N ALA A 45 5.88 32.82 20.56
CA ALA A 45 5.82 34.24 20.20
C ALA A 45 6.46 34.38 18.80
N GLU A 46 5.63 34.69 17.81
CA GLU A 46 6.01 35.05 16.43
C GLU A 46 6.98 34.07 15.74
N ALA A 47 6.48 32.94 15.25
CA ALA A 47 7.22 32.08 14.33
C ALA A 47 7.71 32.92 13.12
N SER A 48 9.01 32.86 12.81
CA SER A 48 9.60 33.58 11.69
C SER A 48 8.97 33.14 10.36
N PRO A 49 8.98 33.95 9.29
CA PRO A 49 8.63 33.48 7.95
C PRO A 49 9.38 32.19 7.55
N ALA A 50 10.62 32.02 8.01
CA ALA A 50 11.41 30.81 7.79
C ALA A 50 10.87 29.58 8.55
N ASP A 51 10.41 29.76 9.78
CA ASP A 51 9.82 28.69 10.60
C ASP A 51 8.47 28.25 10.01
N ASN A 52 7.64 29.21 9.61
CA ASN A 52 6.37 28.94 8.93
C ASN A 52 6.58 28.18 7.61
N ALA A 53 7.58 28.57 6.82
CA ALA A 53 7.93 27.86 5.60
C ALA A 53 8.34 26.41 5.91
N SER A 54 9.18 26.20 6.92
CA SER A 54 9.63 24.87 7.35
C SER A 54 8.47 24.00 7.87
N GLN A 55 7.54 24.58 8.64
CA GLN A 55 6.35 23.86 9.09
C GLN A 55 5.48 23.43 7.91
N ARG A 56 5.27 24.30 6.91
CA ARG A 56 4.48 23.96 5.72
C ARG A 56 5.11 22.83 4.91
N THR A 57 6.43 22.80 4.76
CA THR A 57 7.10 21.71 4.04
C THR A 57 6.98 20.39 4.80
N LEU A 58 7.13 20.40 6.12
CA LEU A 58 6.92 19.22 6.97
C LEU A 58 5.48 18.70 6.87
N HIS A 59 4.48 19.59 6.94
CA HIS A 59 3.07 19.25 6.74
C HIS A 59 2.82 18.58 5.39
N ALA A 60 3.34 19.18 4.32
CA ALA A 60 3.20 18.64 2.98
C ALA A 60 3.80 17.23 2.88
N ALA A 61 4.98 17.02 3.46
CA ALA A 61 5.65 15.71 3.47
C ALA A 61 4.85 14.65 4.26
N VAL A 62 4.30 14.99 5.43
CA VAL A 62 3.46 14.06 6.21
C VAL A 62 2.18 13.70 5.46
N HIS A 63 1.52 14.69 4.86
CA HIS A 63 0.35 14.45 4.02
C HIS A 63 0.68 13.54 2.83
N GLU A 64 1.79 13.78 2.13
CA GLU A 64 2.23 12.95 1.03
C GLU A 64 2.49 11.51 1.49
N ALA A 65 3.21 11.31 2.60
CA ALA A 65 3.43 10.00 3.20
C ALA A 65 2.11 9.27 3.50
N ALA A 66 1.15 9.95 4.13
CA ALA A 66 -0.17 9.38 4.41
C ALA A 66 -0.90 8.96 3.11
N THR A 67 -0.81 9.76 2.04
CA THR A 67 -1.43 9.40 0.76
C THR A 67 -0.80 8.16 0.12
N LEU A 68 0.52 7.99 0.25
CA LEU A 68 1.23 6.81 -0.26
C LEU A 68 0.85 5.56 0.55
N THR A 69 0.80 5.67 1.88
CA THR A 69 0.36 4.60 2.78
C THR A 69 -1.07 4.17 2.46
N ALA A 70 -1.99 5.12 2.24
CA ALA A 70 -3.37 4.84 1.86
C ALA A 70 -3.48 4.11 0.51
N ARG A 71 -2.72 4.54 -0.51
CA ARG A 71 -2.68 3.85 -1.81
C ARG A 71 -2.17 2.41 -1.69
N GLN A 72 -1.14 2.19 -0.87
CA GLN A 72 -0.63 0.84 -0.62
C GLN A 72 -1.66 -0.02 0.11
N LEU A 73 -2.38 0.56 1.08
CA LEU A 73 -3.47 -0.12 1.78
C LEU A 73 -4.58 -0.56 0.82
N ASP A 74 -4.96 0.29 -0.15
CA ASP A 74 -5.94 -0.07 -1.18
C ASP A 74 -5.47 -1.24 -2.06
N ILE A 75 -4.17 -1.29 -2.38
CA ILE A 75 -3.58 -2.40 -3.11
C ILE A 75 -3.71 -3.72 -2.32
N VAL A 76 -3.41 -3.70 -1.02
CA VAL A 76 -3.53 -4.87 -0.14
C VAL A 76 -4.99 -5.27 0.05
N ARG A 77 -5.90 -4.31 0.26
CA ARG A 77 -7.35 -4.57 0.40
C ARG A 77 -7.93 -5.21 -0.85
N HIS A 78 -7.52 -4.73 -2.03
CA HIS A 78 -7.90 -5.33 -3.30
C HIS A 78 -7.44 -6.78 -3.41
N ALA A 79 -6.19 -7.08 -3.06
CA ALA A 79 -5.70 -8.45 -3.05
C ALA A 79 -6.48 -9.35 -2.08
N LEU A 80 -6.78 -8.86 -0.87
CA LEU A 80 -7.60 -9.57 0.13
C LEU A 80 -9.04 -9.82 -0.34
N ALA A 81 -9.65 -8.88 -1.06
CA ALA A 81 -11.01 -9.05 -1.61
C ALA A 81 -11.09 -10.25 -2.56
N LYS A 82 -10.03 -10.51 -3.33
CA LYS A 82 -9.95 -11.65 -4.27
C LYS A 82 -9.88 -13.02 -3.57
N PHE A 83 -9.61 -13.07 -2.27
CA PHE A 83 -9.75 -14.31 -1.52
C PHE A 83 -11.22 -14.64 -1.28
N GLY A 84 -12.08 -13.63 -1.12
CA GLY A 84 -13.52 -13.81 -0.88
C GLY A 84 -14.28 -14.31 -2.11
N ASP A 85 -13.86 -13.91 -3.31
CA ASP A 85 -14.45 -14.36 -4.58
C ASP A 85 -13.73 -15.57 -5.21
N HIS A 86 -12.72 -16.13 -4.52
CA HIS A 86 -11.86 -17.22 -4.99
C HIS A 86 -11.09 -16.93 -6.29
N SER A 87 -10.92 -15.66 -6.66
CA SER A 87 -10.14 -15.25 -7.85
C SER A 87 -8.69 -14.89 -7.54
N TYR A 88 -8.26 -14.99 -6.28
CA TYR A 88 -6.88 -14.71 -5.91
C TYR A 88 -5.89 -15.63 -6.63
N GLY A 89 -4.77 -15.05 -7.04
CA GLY A 89 -3.78 -15.70 -7.90
C GLY A 89 -4.15 -15.73 -9.39
N LEU A 90 -5.23 -15.06 -9.83
CA LEU A 90 -5.53 -14.87 -11.26
C LEU A 90 -5.11 -13.49 -11.75
N CYS A 91 -4.50 -13.46 -12.94
CA CYS A 91 -4.12 -12.25 -13.65
C CYS A 91 -5.36 -11.47 -14.09
N GLU A 92 -5.44 -10.19 -13.71
CA GLU A 92 -6.59 -9.32 -14.04
C GLU A 92 -6.67 -8.95 -15.52
N ARG A 93 -5.61 -9.21 -16.29
CA ARG A 93 -5.56 -8.85 -17.72
C ARG A 93 -5.85 -10.03 -18.65
N CYS A 94 -5.35 -11.22 -18.35
CA CYS A 94 -5.51 -12.39 -19.22
C CYS A 94 -6.26 -13.56 -18.57
N GLY A 95 -6.58 -13.48 -17.27
CA GLY A 95 -7.23 -14.56 -16.53
C GLY A 95 -6.34 -15.76 -16.21
N GLU A 96 -5.08 -15.79 -16.67
CA GLU A 96 -4.14 -16.88 -16.36
C GLU A 96 -3.68 -16.84 -14.90
N ALA A 97 -3.27 -17.99 -14.37
CA ALA A 97 -2.70 -18.09 -13.03
C ALA A 97 -1.38 -17.31 -12.92
N ILE A 98 -1.23 -16.58 -11.82
CA ILE A 98 0.01 -15.91 -11.42
C ILE A 98 0.84 -16.95 -10.67
N GLY A 99 2.04 -17.25 -11.19
CA GLY A 99 2.91 -18.26 -10.58
C GLY A 99 3.22 -17.98 -9.11
N TYR A 100 3.24 -19.04 -8.30
CA TYR A 100 3.44 -18.96 -6.85
C TYR A 100 4.70 -18.16 -6.47
N SER A 101 5.84 -18.36 -7.14
CA SER A 101 7.06 -17.61 -6.85
C SER A 101 6.87 -16.09 -6.92
N ARG A 102 5.99 -15.62 -7.82
CA ARG A 102 5.66 -14.20 -7.94
C ARG A 102 4.74 -13.73 -6.80
N LEU A 103 3.73 -14.52 -6.45
CA LEU A 103 2.85 -14.23 -5.30
C LEU A 103 3.60 -14.31 -3.97
N ASN A 104 4.56 -15.22 -3.84
CA ASN A 104 5.39 -15.35 -2.66
C ASN A 104 6.32 -14.14 -2.48
N ALA A 105 6.84 -13.60 -3.58
CA ALA A 105 7.64 -12.37 -3.57
C ALA A 105 6.79 -11.11 -3.36
N ARG A 106 5.63 -11.02 -4.03
CA ARG A 106 4.67 -9.91 -3.96
C ARG A 106 3.23 -10.44 -3.90
N PRO A 107 2.67 -10.67 -2.71
CA PRO A 107 1.31 -11.21 -2.56
C PRO A 107 0.21 -10.32 -3.18
N GLU A 108 0.46 -9.03 -3.31
CA GLU A 108 -0.46 -8.04 -3.88
C GLU A 108 -0.43 -7.96 -5.42
N ALA A 109 0.32 -8.85 -6.06
CA ALA A 109 0.46 -8.97 -7.51
C ALA A 109 -0.88 -9.11 -8.25
N ARG A 110 -1.18 -8.17 -9.16
CA ARG A 110 -2.42 -8.17 -9.99
C ARG A 110 -2.28 -8.84 -11.36
N LEU A 111 -1.06 -8.83 -11.93
CA LEU A 111 -0.79 -9.29 -13.30
C LEU A 111 0.14 -10.50 -13.31
N CYS A 112 0.05 -11.39 -14.30
CA CYS A 112 1.07 -12.41 -14.54
C CYS A 112 2.35 -11.77 -15.10
N ILE A 113 3.47 -12.51 -15.08
CA ILE A 113 4.76 -12.02 -15.56
C ILE A 113 4.69 -11.55 -17.03
N ASN A 114 4.00 -12.30 -17.89
CA ASN A 114 3.84 -11.96 -19.31
C ASN A 114 3.09 -10.63 -19.50
N CYS A 115 2.00 -10.44 -18.75
CA CYS A 115 1.21 -9.21 -18.79
C CYS A 115 1.96 -8.01 -18.22
N GLN A 116 2.76 -8.23 -17.17
CA GLN A 116 3.62 -7.22 -16.55
C GLN A 116 4.71 -6.77 -17.53
N THR A 117 5.46 -7.71 -18.13
CA THR A 117 6.52 -7.41 -19.11
C THR A 117 5.98 -6.62 -20.29
N ARG A 118 4.81 -6.99 -20.82
CA ARG A 118 4.15 -6.25 -21.91
C ARG A 118 3.73 -4.84 -21.52
N LEU A 119 3.39 -4.59 -20.25
CA LEU A 119 3.05 -3.26 -19.76
C LEU A 119 4.31 -2.39 -19.68
N GLU A 120 5.39 -2.92 -19.11
CA GLU A 120 6.67 -2.23 -18.97
C GLU A 120 7.30 -1.85 -20.32
N GLN A 121 7.16 -2.72 -21.33
CA GLN A 121 7.60 -2.43 -22.70
C GLN A 121 6.84 -1.30 -23.38
N LYS A 122 5.57 -1.07 -23.03
CA LYS A 122 4.75 0.01 -23.59
C LYS A 122 5.00 1.38 -22.96
N VAL A 123 5.59 1.40 -21.76
CA VAL A 123 5.88 2.61 -20.99
C VAL A 123 7.26 3.18 -21.37
N ARG A 124 8.07 2.41 -22.10
CA ARG A 124 9.34 2.85 -22.70
C ARG A 124 9.11 3.52 -24.05
#